data_AF-A0A9D7RNE0-F1
#
_entry.id   AF-A0A9D7RNE0-F1
#
_cell.length_a   1.000
_cell.length_b   1.000
_cell.length_c   1.000
_cell.angle_alpha   90.00
_cell.angle_beta   90.00
_cell.angle_gamma   90.00
#
_symmetry.space_group_name_H-M   'P 1'
#
loop_
_entity.id
_entity.type
_entity.pdbx_description
1 polymer ?
#
loop_
_entity_poly.entity_id
_entity_poly.type
_entity_poly.pdbx_seq_one_letter_code
_entity_poly.pdbx_strand_id
1 'polypeptide(L)'
;MSDNYFDPDWREAVSLPVKWTGERWQYFFGDSIPIKPGTLAELRLCAEQITDLEFRRRVTRKLRVQVLPEGAPLLVALSDRSYAGDPKSFPQPRPIAVPLGTTRFVEVRLGPKGPSPASKESGEALEAGGLFLKLKGDERRELSAASVLMPEGMSPAQACSLNHAFTLLSQAYEKHRISNTGNIYSRVFYQDGDGAWYPLNDLRAATGDLAKRTVLKALNTAVESAALEAQRLISGHVG
;
A
#
# COMPACT_ATOMS: atom_id res chain seq x y z
N MET A 1 17.49 9.80 16.39
CA MET A 1 17.16 10.78 15.34
C MET A 1 15.70 10.57 15.01
N SER A 2 14.85 11.44 15.52
CA SER A 2 13.41 11.26 15.59
C SER A 2 12.79 12.13 14.50
N ASP A 3 12.31 11.49 13.43
CA ASP A 3 11.63 12.19 12.34
C ASP A 3 10.28 12.71 12.86
N ASN A 4 10.20 14.04 12.96
CA ASN A 4 8.97 14.78 13.21
C ASN A 4 8.02 14.58 12.03
N TYR A 5 6.88 13.95 12.29
CA TYR A 5 5.78 13.86 11.32
C TYR A 5 5.11 15.24 11.23
N PHE A 6 5.19 15.87 10.05
CA PHE A 6 4.58 17.16 9.80
C PHE A 6 3.05 17.04 9.70
N ASP A 7 2.35 17.85 10.50
CA ASP A 7 0.97 18.26 10.25
C ASP A 7 0.95 19.13 8.97
N PRO A 8 0.09 18.87 7.98
CA PRO A 8 -0.01 19.67 6.75
C PRO A 8 -0.31 21.16 7.00
N ASP A 9 -0.77 21.54 8.20
CA ASP A 9 -1.04 22.93 8.58
C ASP A 9 0.13 23.62 9.33
N TRP A 10 1.30 22.99 9.42
CA TRP A 10 2.49 23.56 10.09
C TRP A 10 2.23 23.97 11.56
N ARG A 11 1.35 23.23 12.24
CA ARG A 11 1.11 23.42 13.68
C ARG A 11 2.23 22.77 14.48
N GLU A 12 2.73 23.46 15.49
CA GLU A 12 3.73 22.92 16.41
C GLU A 12 3.20 21.65 17.08
N ALA A 13 3.74 20.49 16.70
CA ALA A 13 3.45 19.21 17.33
C ALA A 13 4.56 18.85 18.33
N VAL A 14 4.17 18.48 19.55
CA VAL A 14 5.10 18.11 20.63
C VAL A 14 4.84 16.66 21.02
N SER A 15 5.91 15.87 21.11
CA SER A 15 5.83 14.52 21.66
C SER A 15 5.82 14.56 23.17
N LEU A 16 4.69 14.21 23.78
CA LEU A 16 4.54 14.14 25.23
C LEU A 16 4.71 12.71 25.72
N PRO A 17 5.76 12.38 26.49
CA PRO A 17 5.85 11.09 27.14
C PRO A 17 4.75 10.98 28.20
N VAL A 18 3.95 9.93 28.11
CA VAL A 18 2.83 9.65 29.01
C VAL A 18 2.93 8.26 29.61
N LYS A 19 2.45 8.11 30.84
CA LYS A 19 2.38 6.82 31.55
C LYS A 19 0.93 6.48 31.86
N TRP A 20 0.54 5.24 31.61
CA TRP A 20 -0.74 4.70 32.06
C TRP A 20 -0.68 4.38 33.56
N THR A 21 -1.67 4.86 34.32
CA THR A 21 -1.75 4.64 35.78
C THR A 21 -2.78 3.60 36.20
N GLY A 22 -3.47 2.97 35.24
CA GLY A 22 -4.59 2.05 35.48
C GLY A 22 -5.93 2.66 35.12
N GLU A 23 -6.08 3.97 35.30
CA GLU A 23 -7.34 4.70 35.06
C GLU A 23 -7.20 5.83 34.04
N ARG A 24 -6.03 6.50 34.00
CA ARG A 24 -5.76 7.63 33.12
C ARG A 24 -4.31 7.69 32.64
N TRP A 25 -4.11 8.35 31.50
CA TRP A 25 -2.79 8.77 31.02
C TRP A 25 -2.32 10.01 31.78
N GLN A 26 -1.11 9.96 32.33
CA GLN A 26 -0.47 11.08 33.04
C GLN A 26 0.81 11.49 32.34
N TYR A 27 1.16 12.77 32.41
CA TYR A 27 2.44 13.24 31.88
C TYR A 27 3.59 12.58 32.64
N PHE A 28 4.62 12.12 31.95
CA PHE A 28 5.70 11.39 32.63
C PHE A 28 6.44 12.25 33.67
N PHE A 29 6.52 13.57 33.44
CA PHE A 29 7.24 14.51 34.31
C PHE A 29 6.31 15.36 35.19
N GLY A 30 5.03 15.04 35.31
CA GLY A 30 4.08 15.84 36.10
C GLY A 30 2.65 15.30 36.10
N ASP A 31 1.69 16.14 36.47
CA ASP A 31 0.29 15.75 36.59
C ASP A 31 -0.46 15.73 35.24
N SER A 32 -1.77 15.97 35.26
CA SER A 32 -2.64 15.94 34.08
C SER A 32 -2.17 16.89 32.98
N ILE A 33 -2.25 16.43 31.73
CA ILE A 33 -1.90 17.23 30.56
C ILE A 33 -3.07 18.20 30.29
N PRO A 34 -2.86 19.52 30.30
CA PRO A 34 -3.92 20.49 30.03
C PRO A 34 -4.20 20.56 28.52
N ILE A 35 -5.11 19.72 28.05
CA ILE A 35 -5.53 19.63 26.64
C ILE A 35 -6.97 20.12 26.50
N LYS A 36 -7.28 20.81 25.39
CA LYS A 36 -8.65 21.25 25.08
C LYS A 36 -9.59 20.04 24.87
N PRO A 37 -10.84 20.06 25.37
CA PRO A 37 -11.82 19.00 25.11
C PRO A 37 -12.01 18.77 23.61
N GLY A 38 -12.12 17.49 23.20
CA GLY A 38 -12.27 17.10 21.78
C GLY A 38 -10.96 17.05 20.98
N THR A 39 -9.81 17.30 21.60
CA THR A 39 -8.51 17.15 20.94
C THR A 39 -8.21 15.67 20.67
N LEU A 40 -7.90 15.34 19.42
CA LEU A 40 -7.45 14.01 19.01
C LEU A 40 -5.94 13.87 19.23
N ALA A 41 -5.50 12.72 19.74
CA ALA A 41 -4.09 12.39 19.93
C ALA A 41 -3.82 10.95 19.45
N GLU A 42 -2.61 10.71 18.96
CA GLU A 42 -2.12 9.38 18.57
C GLU A 42 -1.36 8.76 19.74
N LEU A 43 -1.70 7.51 20.09
CA LEU A 43 -1.04 6.77 21.15
C LEU A 43 -0.25 5.60 20.54
N ARG A 44 1.07 5.62 20.73
CA ARG A 44 1.97 4.53 20.29
C ARG A 44 2.36 3.66 21.46
N LEU A 45 2.07 2.37 21.37
CA LEU A 45 2.43 1.37 22.37
C LEU A 45 2.77 0.02 21.72
N CYS A 46 3.48 -0.83 22.47
CA CYS A 46 3.72 -2.21 22.06
C CYS A 46 2.41 -3.02 22.19
N ALA A 47 2.08 -3.83 21.18
CA ALA A 47 0.84 -4.62 21.19
C ALA A 47 0.72 -5.55 22.41
N GLU A 48 1.85 -6.01 22.96
CA GLU A 48 1.94 -6.83 24.15
C GLU A 48 1.45 -6.10 25.42
N GLN A 49 1.47 -4.77 25.41
CA GLN A 49 1.00 -3.92 26.52
C GLN A 49 -0.53 -3.77 26.54
N ILE A 50 -1.22 -4.26 25.50
CA ILE A 50 -2.69 -4.34 25.47
C ILE A 50 -3.12 -5.61 26.20
N THR A 51 -3.74 -5.43 27.38
CA THR A 51 -4.21 -6.51 28.25
C THR A 51 -5.47 -7.19 27.72
N ASP A 52 -6.37 -6.43 27.11
CA ASP A 52 -7.58 -6.97 26.47
C ASP A 52 -7.20 -7.70 25.18
N LEU A 53 -7.37 -9.03 25.19
CA LEU A 53 -7.03 -9.91 24.08
C LEU A 53 -7.91 -9.69 22.85
N GLU A 54 -9.20 -9.37 23.02
CA GLU A 54 -10.11 -9.12 21.91
C GLU A 54 -9.82 -7.76 21.26
N PHE A 55 -9.63 -6.73 22.09
CA PHE A 55 -9.20 -5.42 21.63
C PHE A 55 -7.85 -5.52 20.93
N ARG A 56 -6.88 -6.23 21.52
CA ARG A 56 -5.57 -6.48 20.91
C ARG A 56 -5.71 -7.17 19.57
N ARG A 57 -6.48 -8.26 19.48
CA ARG A 57 -6.75 -8.96 18.22
C ARG A 57 -7.37 -8.03 17.18
N ARG A 58 -8.30 -7.17 17.60
CA ARG A 58 -8.97 -6.20 16.72
C ARG A 58 -8.00 -5.15 16.17
N VAL A 59 -7.18 -4.54 17.02
CA VAL A 59 -6.25 -3.47 16.62
C VAL A 59 -4.94 -3.98 16.02
N THR A 60 -4.62 -5.27 16.18
CA THR A 60 -3.44 -5.91 15.57
C THR A 60 -3.76 -6.79 14.38
N ARG A 61 -5.05 -6.89 14.00
CA ARG A 61 -5.50 -7.73 12.89
C ARG A 61 -4.73 -7.35 11.63
N LYS A 62 -4.16 -8.37 10.98
CA LYS A 62 -3.63 -8.23 9.62
C LYS A 62 -4.82 -8.34 8.68
N LEU A 63 -5.18 -7.24 8.05
CA LEU A 63 -6.18 -7.23 6.99
C LEU A 63 -5.47 -7.21 5.65
N ARG A 64 -5.86 -8.07 4.73
CA ARG A 64 -5.38 -8.05 3.36
C ARG A 64 -6.57 -7.72 2.46
N VAL A 65 -6.46 -6.61 1.73
CA VAL A 65 -7.54 -6.07 0.92
C VAL A 65 -7.07 -5.98 -0.52
N GLN A 66 -7.85 -6.51 -1.47
CA GLN A 66 -7.55 -6.34 -2.89
C GLN A 66 -7.90 -4.91 -3.32
N VAL A 67 -6.92 -4.17 -3.82
CA VAL A 67 -7.09 -2.78 -4.26
C VAL A 67 -7.21 -2.68 -5.77
N LEU A 68 -6.50 -3.54 -6.50
CA LEU A 68 -6.65 -3.67 -7.96
C LEU A 68 -6.83 -5.14 -8.34
N PRO A 69 -7.75 -5.45 -9.26
CA PRO A 69 -8.00 -6.81 -9.69
C PRO A 69 -6.87 -7.38 -10.55
N GLU A 70 -6.95 -8.68 -10.81
CA GLU A 70 -6.17 -9.31 -11.87
C GLU A 70 -6.45 -8.63 -13.23
N GLY A 71 -5.42 -8.55 -14.06
CA GLY A 71 -5.49 -7.92 -15.38
C GLY A 71 -5.42 -6.40 -15.36
N ALA A 72 -5.49 -5.76 -14.18
CA ALA A 72 -5.46 -4.30 -14.12
C ALA A 72 -4.12 -3.77 -14.69
N PRO A 73 -4.18 -2.76 -15.58
CA PRO A 73 -2.99 -2.22 -16.19
C PRO A 73 -2.24 -1.34 -15.19
N LEU A 74 -0.92 -1.45 -15.22
CA LEU A 74 0.01 -0.63 -14.48
C LEU A 74 0.98 0.00 -15.45
N LEU A 75 1.33 1.25 -15.19
CA LEU A 75 2.26 1.99 -16.02
C LEU A 75 3.56 2.20 -15.26
N VAL A 76 4.69 1.81 -15.84
CA VAL A 76 6.01 1.92 -15.21
C VAL A 76 6.81 3.03 -15.87
N ALA A 77 7.20 4.03 -15.09
CA ALA A 77 8.09 5.11 -15.50
C ALA A 77 9.56 4.67 -15.41
N LEU A 78 10.26 4.78 -16.54
CA LEU A 78 11.67 4.43 -16.69
C LEU A 78 12.47 5.64 -17.19
N SER A 79 13.74 5.71 -16.78
CA SER A 79 14.68 6.75 -17.17
C SER A 79 15.70 6.22 -18.18
N ASP A 80 15.26 5.81 -19.36
CA ASP A 80 16.15 5.37 -20.44
C ASP A 80 16.92 6.56 -21.04
N ARG A 81 18.21 6.71 -20.70
CA ARG A 81 19.09 7.77 -21.24
C ARG A 81 19.54 7.54 -22.68
N SER A 82 19.38 6.32 -23.20
CA SER A 82 19.69 6.00 -24.61
C SER A 82 18.54 6.34 -25.56
N TYR A 83 17.37 6.62 -24.99
CA TYR A 83 16.18 7.03 -25.71
C TYR A 83 15.88 8.51 -25.42
N ALA A 84 16.01 9.36 -26.43
CA ALA A 84 15.45 10.71 -26.36
C ALA A 84 13.92 10.57 -26.33
N GLY A 85 13.34 10.52 -25.13
CA GLY A 85 11.92 10.23 -24.93
C GLY A 85 11.04 11.01 -25.88
N ASP A 86 10.23 10.32 -26.70
CA ASP A 86 9.26 10.97 -27.57
C ASP A 86 8.05 11.40 -26.72
N PRO A 87 7.78 12.71 -26.53
CA PRO A 87 6.65 13.19 -25.75
C PRO A 87 5.29 12.73 -26.29
N LYS A 88 5.21 12.29 -27.56
CA LYS A 88 3.99 11.74 -28.17
C LYS A 88 3.71 10.29 -27.77
N SER A 89 4.73 9.56 -27.32
CA SER A 89 4.59 8.19 -26.80
C SER A 89 4.07 8.14 -25.36
N PHE A 90 3.90 9.32 -24.74
CA PHE A 90 3.46 9.42 -23.35
C PHE A 90 1.96 9.10 -23.26
N PRO A 91 1.53 8.38 -22.22
CA PRO A 91 0.12 8.09 -22.03
C PRO A 91 -0.68 9.38 -21.89
N GLN A 92 -1.88 9.39 -22.48
CA GLN A 92 -2.87 10.44 -22.31
C GLN A 92 -4.07 9.86 -21.54
N PRO A 93 -4.50 10.49 -20.43
CA PRO A 93 -3.93 11.69 -19.81
C PRO A 93 -2.54 11.43 -19.20
N ARG A 94 -1.71 12.49 -19.12
CA ARG A 94 -0.37 12.39 -18.54
C ARG A 94 -0.48 11.95 -17.07
N PRO A 95 0.35 11.01 -16.60
CA PRO A 95 0.35 10.64 -15.20
C PRO A 95 0.69 11.82 -14.30
N ILE A 96 0.09 11.83 -13.11
CA ILE A 96 0.32 12.87 -12.12
C ILE A 96 1.62 12.56 -11.37
N ALA A 97 2.41 13.58 -11.03
CA ALA A 97 3.65 13.43 -10.26
C ALA A 97 4.71 12.50 -10.88
N VAL A 98 4.88 12.54 -12.22
CA VAL A 98 5.92 11.80 -12.92
C VAL A 98 7.31 12.19 -12.40
N PRO A 99 8.16 11.22 -12.03
CA PRO A 99 9.53 11.49 -11.61
C PRO A 99 10.34 12.24 -12.68
N LEU A 100 11.14 13.21 -12.26
CA LEU A 100 12.06 13.93 -13.13
C LEU A 100 13.03 12.95 -13.81
N GLY A 101 13.24 13.14 -15.11
CA GLY A 101 14.09 12.25 -15.92
C GLY A 101 13.40 10.98 -16.39
N THR A 102 12.07 10.87 -16.27
CA THR A 102 11.30 9.83 -16.97
C THR A 102 11.34 10.09 -18.47
N THR A 103 11.87 9.15 -19.24
CA THR A 103 11.97 9.25 -20.70
C THR A 103 11.09 8.21 -21.40
N ARG A 104 10.61 7.19 -20.68
CA ARG A 104 9.80 6.11 -21.22
C ARG A 104 8.76 5.65 -20.21
N PHE A 105 7.59 5.27 -20.74
CA PHE A 105 6.60 4.51 -20.01
C PHE A 105 6.43 3.13 -20.62
N VAL A 106 6.24 2.12 -19.77
CA VAL A 106 5.97 0.75 -20.18
C VAL A 106 4.73 0.25 -19.44
N GLU A 107 3.73 -0.21 -20.18
CA GLU A 107 2.56 -0.86 -19.60
C GLU A 107 2.89 -2.31 -19.21
N VAL A 108 2.50 -2.70 -18.00
CA VAL A 108 2.51 -4.07 -17.50
C VAL A 108 1.14 -4.37 -16.92
N ARG A 109 0.79 -5.65 -16.74
CA ARG A 109 -0.52 -6.02 -16.17
C ARG A 109 -0.36 -6.82 -14.89
N LEU A 110 -1.26 -6.63 -13.94
CA LEU A 110 -1.31 -7.50 -12.77
C LEU A 110 -1.70 -8.91 -13.20
N GLY A 111 -0.88 -9.89 -12.85
CA GLY A 111 -1.11 -11.27 -13.24
C GLY A 111 -1.80 -12.10 -12.15
N PRO A 112 -2.08 -13.37 -12.46
CA PRO A 112 -2.61 -14.35 -11.51
C PRO A 112 -1.60 -14.62 -10.38
N LYS A 113 -1.95 -15.45 -9.39
CA LYS A 113 -1.00 -15.85 -8.35
C LYS A 113 0.24 -16.51 -8.96
N GLY A 114 1.36 -15.79 -8.93
CA GLY A 114 2.65 -16.35 -9.30
C GLY A 114 3.20 -17.23 -8.18
N PRO A 115 4.17 -18.12 -8.47
CA PRO A 115 4.91 -18.86 -7.46
C PRO A 115 5.84 -17.90 -6.71
N SER A 116 5.28 -17.09 -5.81
CA SER A 116 6.06 -16.25 -4.91
C SER A 116 6.55 -17.11 -3.73
N PRO A 117 7.84 -17.10 -3.38
CA PRO A 117 8.35 -17.84 -2.22
C PRO A 117 7.70 -17.40 -0.89
N ALA A 118 7.10 -16.21 -0.84
CA ALA A 118 6.36 -15.69 0.32
C ALA A 118 4.96 -16.30 0.51
N SER A 119 4.50 -17.15 -0.43
CA SER A 119 3.16 -17.77 -0.36
C SER A 119 3.11 -19.05 0.48
N LYS A 120 4.24 -19.49 1.06
CA LYS A 120 4.29 -20.68 1.93
C LYS A 120 3.82 -20.43 3.38
N GLU A 121 3.66 -19.18 3.80
CA GLU A 121 3.37 -18.85 5.21
C GLU A 121 1.92 -18.45 5.50
N SER A 122 1.04 -18.38 4.51
CA SER A 122 -0.36 -17.97 4.73
C SER A 122 -1.29 -19.03 4.16
N GLY A 123 -1.68 -19.98 5.02
CA GLY A 123 -2.68 -21.02 4.73
C GLY A 123 -4.09 -20.46 4.58
N GLU A 124 -4.27 -19.44 3.76
CA GLU A 124 -5.58 -18.88 3.39
C GLU A 124 -5.93 -19.35 1.98
N ALA A 125 -7.11 -19.95 1.86
CA ALA A 125 -7.66 -20.57 0.67
C ALA A 125 -7.86 -19.55 -0.46
N LEU A 126 -7.59 -20.00 -1.70
CA LEU A 126 -8.06 -19.44 -2.98
C LEU A 126 -8.28 -17.91 -3.04
N GLU A 127 -7.24 -17.12 -3.29
CA GLU A 127 -7.43 -15.69 -3.59
C GLU A 127 -6.72 -15.33 -4.90
N ALA A 128 -7.50 -14.66 -5.77
CA ALA A 128 -7.22 -14.34 -7.17
C ALA A 128 -5.94 -13.49 -7.40
N GLY A 129 -5.56 -13.27 -8.66
CA GLY A 129 -4.49 -12.33 -9.02
C GLY A 129 -4.79 -10.88 -8.61
N GLY A 130 -3.85 -9.97 -8.87
CA GLY A 130 -4.04 -8.53 -8.58
C GLY A 130 -3.08 -7.94 -7.54
N LEU A 131 -3.45 -6.76 -7.04
CA LEU A 131 -2.70 -5.96 -6.08
C LEU A 131 -3.45 -5.89 -4.75
N PHE A 132 -2.73 -6.18 -3.67
CA PHE A 132 -3.30 -6.23 -2.33
C PHE A 132 -2.60 -5.23 -1.41
N LEU A 133 -3.39 -4.53 -0.60
CA LEU A 133 -2.93 -3.74 0.52
C LEU A 133 -3.04 -4.57 1.79
N LYS A 134 -1.90 -4.85 2.41
CA LYS A 134 -1.79 -5.46 3.73
C LYS A 134 -1.77 -4.34 4.75
N LEU A 135 -2.78 -4.31 5.60
CA LEU A 135 -2.88 -3.45 6.78
C LEU A 135 -2.53 -4.29 8.00
N LYS A 136 -1.58 -3.84 8.82
CA LYS A 136 -1.35 -4.39 10.15
C LYS A 136 -1.66 -3.29 11.15
N GLY A 137 -2.84 -3.38 11.77
CA GLY A 137 -3.38 -2.31 12.61
C GLY A 137 -3.66 -1.03 11.81
N ASP A 138 -3.38 0.11 12.43
CA ASP A 138 -3.53 1.46 11.87
C ASP A 138 -2.27 1.99 11.16
N GLU A 139 -1.07 1.54 11.55
CA GLU A 139 0.19 2.16 11.12
C GLU A 139 0.82 1.55 9.85
N ARG A 140 0.73 0.23 9.62
CA ARG A 140 1.55 -0.42 8.57
C ARG A 140 0.72 -0.84 7.37
N ARG A 141 0.97 -0.15 6.25
CA ARG A 141 0.36 -0.39 4.94
C ARG A 141 1.42 -0.86 3.95
N GLU A 142 1.33 -2.11 3.52
CA GLU A 142 2.22 -2.71 2.52
C GLU A 142 1.44 -3.08 1.27
N LEU A 143 1.94 -2.71 0.09
CA LEU A 143 1.40 -3.17 -1.19
C LEU A 143 2.10 -4.44 -1.63
N SER A 144 1.32 -5.42 -2.06
CA SER A 144 1.81 -6.72 -2.52
C SER A 144 1.04 -7.16 -3.76
N ALA A 145 1.73 -7.24 -4.89
CA ALA A 145 1.18 -7.81 -6.12
C ALA A 145 1.40 -9.32 -6.13
N ALA A 146 0.42 -10.05 -6.68
CA ALA A 146 0.47 -11.50 -6.82
C ALA A 146 1.51 -11.95 -7.87
N SER A 147 1.46 -11.31 -9.05
CA SER A 147 2.48 -11.36 -10.09
C SER A 147 2.26 -10.19 -11.05
N VAL A 148 3.19 -10.01 -11.99
CA VAL A 148 3.10 -8.99 -13.02
C VAL A 148 3.39 -9.65 -14.37
N LEU A 149 2.48 -9.50 -15.31
CA LEU A 149 2.65 -9.88 -16.71
C LEU A 149 3.52 -8.82 -17.39
N MET A 150 4.63 -9.28 -17.97
CA MET A 150 5.60 -8.42 -18.64
C MET A 150 5.12 -8.06 -20.06
N PRO A 151 5.65 -6.99 -20.66
CA PRO A 151 5.32 -6.62 -22.04
C PRO A 151 5.71 -7.72 -23.03
N GLU A 152 5.04 -7.75 -24.18
CA GLU A 152 5.37 -8.68 -25.25
C GLU A 152 6.86 -8.56 -25.67
N GLY A 153 7.51 -9.70 -25.87
CA GLY A 153 8.92 -9.76 -26.25
C GLY A 153 9.91 -9.75 -25.08
N MET A 154 9.45 -9.65 -23.82
CA MET A 154 10.32 -9.77 -22.65
C MET A 154 10.37 -11.21 -22.12
N SER A 155 11.56 -11.65 -21.68
CA SER A 155 11.77 -12.91 -20.96
C SER A 155 12.35 -12.62 -19.57
N PRO A 156 11.73 -13.10 -18.48
CA PRO A 156 10.54 -13.93 -18.43
C PRO A 156 9.24 -13.14 -18.77
N ALA A 157 8.23 -13.84 -19.28
CA ALA A 157 6.90 -13.25 -19.59
C ALA A 157 6.10 -12.84 -18.34
N GLN A 158 6.51 -13.31 -17.15
CA GLN A 158 5.86 -13.02 -15.88
C GLN A 158 6.90 -12.82 -14.78
N ALA A 159 6.73 -11.77 -13.99
CA ALA A 159 7.49 -11.49 -12.79
C ALA A 159 6.69 -11.86 -11.53
N CYS A 160 7.39 -12.39 -10.53
CA CYS A 160 6.78 -12.80 -9.25
C CYS A 160 6.41 -11.66 -8.29
N SER A 161 6.78 -10.41 -8.59
CA SER A 161 6.44 -9.22 -7.80
C SER A 161 6.64 -7.93 -8.60
N LEU A 162 6.11 -6.81 -8.11
CA LEU A 162 6.36 -5.47 -8.69
C LEU A 162 7.86 -5.14 -8.72
N ASN A 163 8.59 -5.43 -7.64
CA ASN A 163 10.03 -5.18 -7.58
C ASN A 163 10.82 -6.01 -8.59
N HIS A 164 10.42 -7.28 -8.77
CA HIS A 164 11.03 -8.13 -9.77
C HIS A 164 10.71 -7.61 -11.19
N ALA A 165 9.46 -7.26 -11.48
CA ALA A 165 9.06 -6.67 -12.76
C ALA A 165 9.86 -5.40 -13.07
N PHE A 166 9.96 -4.49 -12.11
CA PHE A 166 10.73 -3.26 -12.26
C PHE A 166 12.22 -3.52 -12.47
N THR A 167 12.79 -4.52 -11.79
CA THR A 167 14.18 -4.91 -11.99
C THR A 167 14.42 -5.39 -13.41
N LEU A 168 13.55 -6.24 -13.96
CA LEU A 168 13.64 -6.73 -15.33
C LEU A 168 13.51 -5.59 -16.35
N LEU A 169 12.55 -4.68 -16.15
CA LEU A 169 12.36 -3.49 -16.99
C LEU A 169 13.57 -2.56 -16.95
N SER A 170 14.11 -2.32 -15.76
CA SER A 170 15.29 -1.47 -15.56
C SER A 170 16.54 -2.09 -16.18
N GLN A 171 16.73 -3.40 -16.07
CA GLN A 171 17.83 -4.10 -16.77
C GLN A 171 17.71 -4.03 -18.29
N ALA A 172 16.48 -4.10 -18.82
CA ALA A 172 16.24 -4.02 -20.26
C ALA A 172 16.48 -2.61 -20.83
N TYR A 173 16.02 -1.57 -20.13
CA TYR A 173 15.94 -0.19 -20.67
C TYR A 173 16.84 0.83 -19.96
N GLU A 174 17.17 0.65 -18.69
CA GLU A 174 18.00 1.58 -17.88
C GLU A 174 19.45 1.08 -17.74
N LYS A 175 20.13 0.70 -18.83
CA LYS A 175 21.49 0.10 -18.82
C LYS A 175 22.58 0.93 -18.12
N HIS A 176 22.34 2.22 -17.89
CA HIS A 176 23.25 3.15 -17.21
C HIS A 176 23.07 3.15 -15.68
N ARG A 177 22.03 2.48 -15.16
CA ARG A 177 21.69 2.46 -13.75
C ARG A 177 22.43 1.33 -13.05
N ILE A 178 23.31 1.68 -12.11
CA ILE A 178 24.15 0.73 -11.36
C ILE A 178 23.39 0.15 -10.16
N SER A 179 22.39 0.87 -9.62
CA SER A 179 21.57 0.42 -8.49
C SER A 179 20.08 0.72 -8.69
N ASN A 180 19.23 -0.27 -8.39
CA ASN A 180 17.76 -0.13 -8.40
C ASN A 180 17.22 0.46 -7.10
N THR A 181 18.02 1.24 -6.39
CA THR A 181 17.62 1.95 -5.17
C THR A 181 16.66 3.08 -5.52
N GLY A 182 15.51 3.10 -4.87
CA GLY A 182 14.44 4.06 -5.09
C GLY A 182 13.08 3.48 -4.71
N ASN A 183 12.14 4.34 -4.32
CA ASN A 183 10.77 3.90 -4.06
C ASN A 183 10.09 3.51 -5.38
N ILE A 184 9.97 2.21 -5.66
CA ILE A 184 9.27 1.71 -6.84
C ILE A 184 7.84 2.27 -6.95
N TYR A 185 7.16 2.48 -5.83
CA TYR A 185 5.76 2.86 -5.80
C TYR A 185 5.53 4.29 -6.32
N SER A 186 6.56 5.15 -6.37
CA SER A 186 6.47 6.46 -7.02
C SER A 186 6.76 6.41 -8.53
N ARG A 187 7.20 5.25 -9.05
CA ARG A 187 7.49 5.02 -10.46
C ARG A 187 6.48 4.12 -11.15
N VAL A 188 5.58 3.48 -10.39
CA VAL A 188 4.52 2.63 -10.93
C VAL A 188 3.19 3.33 -10.68
N PHE A 189 2.38 3.43 -11.72
CA PHE A 189 1.09 4.11 -11.71
C PHE A 189 -0.03 3.11 -11.97
N TYR A 190 -1.18 3.35 -11.36
CA TYR A 190 -2.44 2.67 -11.65
C TYR A 190 -3.41 3.65 -12.30
N GLN A 191 -4.29 3.12 -13.14
CA GLN A 191 -5.39 3.90 -13.69
C GLN A 191 -6.59 3.79 -12.76
N ASP A 192 -7.18 4.92 -12.38
CA ASP A 192 -8.45 4.93 -11.64
C ASP A 192 -9.65 5.10 -12.60
N GLY A 193 -10.87 5.02 -12.06
CA GLY A 193 -12.12 5.09 -12.84
C GLY A 193 -12.33 6.38 -13.65
N ASP A 194 -11.56 7.43 -13.38
CA ASP A 194 -11.54 8.68 -14.16
C ASP A 194 -10.61 8.61 -15.40
N GLY A 195 -9.91 7.50 -15.59
CA GLY A 195 -8.96 7.29 -16.66
C GLY A 195 -7.59 7.93 -16.43
N ALA A 196 -7.38 8.62 -15.30
CA ALA A 196 -6.10 9.24 -14.96
C ALA A 196 -5.16 8.25 -14.25
N TRP A 197 -3.86 8.51 -14.39
CA TRP A 197 -2.80 7.67 -13.85
C TRP A 197 -2.21 8.26 -12.57
N TYR A 198 -2.30 7.50 -11.49
CA TYR A 198 -1.87 7.89 -10.13
C TYR A 198 -0.76 6.96 -9.63
N PRO A 199 0.23 7.47 -8.88
CA PRO A 199 1.30 6.63 -8.38
C PRO A 199 0.77 5.63 -7.33
N LEU A 200 1.27 4.40 -7.35
CA LEU A 200 0.94 3.37 -6.35
C LEU A 200 1.32 3.81 -4.92
N ASN A 201 2.28 4.74 -4.78
CA ASN A 201 2.66 5.28 -3.49
C ASN A 201 1.49 5.99 -2.79
N ASP A 202 0.57 6.58 -3.55
CA ASP A 202 -0.61 7.24 -2.99
C ASP A 202 -1.56 6.22 -2.37
N LEU A 203 -1.74 5.05 -3.00
CA LEU A 203 -2.51 3.93 -2.41
C LEU A 203 -1.84 3.41 -1.14
N ARG A 204 -0.51 3.30 -1.13
CA ARG A 204 0.24 2.85 0.05
C ARG A 204 0.11 3.82 1.21
N ALA A 205 0.23 5.12 0.95
CA ALA A 205 0.12 6.17 1.96
C ALA A 205 -1.34 6.53 2.30
N ALA A 206 -2.30 6.13 1.46
CA ALA A 206 -3.65 6.70 1.38
C ALA A 206 -3.63 8.23 1.38
N THR A 207 -2.72 8.80 0.58
CA THR A 207 -2.59 10.25 0.41
C THR A 207 -3.55 10.71 -0.68
N GLY A 208 -4.30 11.77 -0.40
CA GLY A 208 -5.32 12.30 -1.31
C GLY A 208 -6.67 11.59 -1.23
N ASP A 209 -7.73 12.27 -1.66
CA ASP A 209 -9.11 11.80 -1.49
C ASP A 209 -9.42 10.57 -2.34
N LEU A 210 -8.80 10.46 -3.51
CA LEU A 210 -9.02 9.35 -4.44
C LEU A 210 -8.45 8.04 -3.89
N ALA A 211 -7.18 8.04 -3.49
CA ALA A 211 -6.56 6.87 -2.88
C ALA A 211 -7.29 6.45 -1.60
N LYS A 212 -7.74 7.41 -0.77
CA LYS A 212 -8.59 7.12 0.40
C LYS A 212 -9.91 6.45 -0.01
N ARG A 213 -10.60 6.95 -1.02
CA ARG A 213 -11.85 6.35 -1.53
C ARG A 213 -11.62 4.93 -2.04
N THR A 214 -10.56 4.70 -2.82
CA THR A 214 -10.24 3.38 -3.36
C THR A 214 -9.92 2.39 -2.24
N VAL A 215 -9.13 2.81 -1.25
CA VAL A 215 -8.83 1.98 -0.06
C VAL A 215 -10.08 1.74 0.79
N LEU A 216 -10.90 2.76 1.05
CA LEU A 216 -12.16 2.63 1.81
C LEU A 216 -13.17 1.72 1.13
N LYS A 217 -13.35 1.85 -0.19
CA LYS A 217 -14.22 0.97 -0.98
C LYS A 217 -13.77 -0.48 -0.85
N ALA A 218 -12.47 -0.71 -1.02
CA ALA A 218 -11.89 -2.04 -0.92
C ALA A 218 -12.04 -2.62 0.50
N LEU A 219 -11.87 -1.78 1.54
CA LEU A 219 -12.11 -2.15 2.93
C LEU A 219 -13.56 -2.56 3.19
N ASN A 220 -14.52 -1.76 2.72
CA ASN A 220 -15.94 -2.07 2.87
C ASN A 220 -16.29 -3.40 2.19
N THR A 221 -15.83 -3.62 0.97
CA THR A 221 -16.03 -4.89 0.27
C THR A 221 -15.42 -6.07 1.03
N ALA A 222 -14.24 -5.92 1.63
CA ALA A 222 -13.63 -6.98 2.44
C ALA A 222 -14.43 -7.27 3.72
N VAL A 223 -14.96 -6.24 4.37
CA VAL A 223 -15.82 -6.38 5.56
C VAL A 223 -17.14 -7.06 5.22
N GLU A 224 -17.79 -6.66 4.13
CA GLU A 224 -19.03 -7.28 3.63
C GLU A 224 -18.83 -8.76 3.31
N SER A 225 -17.75 -9.10 2.60
CA SER A 225 -17.40 -10.49 2.28
C SER A 225 -17.15 -11.33 3.54
N ALA A 226 -16.41 -10.80 4.52
CA ALA A 226 -16.15 -11.49 5.78
C ALA A 226 -17.43 -11.68 6.62
N ALA A 227 -18.34 -10.69 6.61
CA ALA A 227 -19.63 -10.80 7.30
C ALA A 227 -20.52 -11.88 6.65
N LEU A 228 -20.55 -11.94 5.32
CA LEU A 228 -21.29 -12.96 4.58
C LEU A 228 -20.74 -14.37 4.83
N GLU A 229 -19.42 -14.52 4.88
CA GLU A 229 -18.75 -15.80 5.16
C GLU A 229 -19.03 -16.27 6.60
N ALA A 230 -18.96 -15.37 7.59
CA ALA A 230 -19.33 -15.69 8.96
C ALA A 230 -20.80 -16.13 9.08
N GLN A 231 -21.71 -15.47 8.36
CA GLN A 231 -23.13 -15.84 8.33
C GLN A 231 -23.37 -17.21 7.68
N ARG A 232 -22.60 -17.56 6.64
CA ARG A 232 -22.64 -18.89 6.00
C ARG A 232 -22.14 -19.98 6.94
N LEU A 233 -21.05 -19.74 7.69
CA LEU A 233 -20.52 -20.69 8.67
C LEU A 233 -21.50 -20.95 9.82
N ILE A 234 -22.22 -19.91 10.27
CA ILE A 234 -23.26 -20.03 11.29
C ILE A 234 -24.49 -20.79 10.74
N SER A 235 -24.88 -20.54 9.50
CA SER A 235 -26.06 -21.18 8.87
C SER A 235 -25.80 -22.62 8.41
N GLY A 236 -24.55 -22.99 8.14
CA GLY A 236 -24.15 -24.35 7.73
C GLY A 236 -23.94 -25.34 8.88
N HIS A 237 -24.03 -24.89 10.14
CA HIS A 237 -23.99 -25.74 11.34
C HIS A 237 -25.39 -26.15 11.84
N VAL A 238 -26.44 -25.78 11.12
CA VAL A 238 -27.83 -26.22 11.36
C VAL A 238 -28.28 -27.06 10.16
N GLY A 239 -27.73 -28.26 10.06
CA GLY A 239 -28.05 -29.24 9.01
C GLY A 239 -27.70 -30.65 9.48
#